data_AF-A0AAU6B058-F1
#
_entry.id   AF-A0AAU6B058-F1
#
_cell.length_a   1.000
_cell.length_b   1.000
_cell.length_c   1.000
_cell.angle_alpha   90.00
_cell.angle_beta   90.00
_cell.angle_gamma   90.00
#
_symmetry.space_group_name_H-M   'P 1'
#
loop_
_entity.id
_entity.type
_entity.pdbx_description
1 polymer ?
#
loop_
_entity_poly.entity_id
_entity_poly.type
_entity_poly.pdbx_seq_one_letter_code
_entity_poly.pdbx_strand_id
1 'polypeptide(L)' 'MSDKMENKAEELKGRAKETVGKATDNEQWEAEGKAEQGKSNLKQAAEKVKDAVKGVKD' A
#
# COMPACT_ATOMS: atom_id res chain seq x y z
N MET A 1 9.39 14.08 -9.42
CA MET A 1 10.36 13.33 -8.58
C MET A 1 9.80 13.07 -7.18
N SER A 2 8.94 13.96 -6.67
CA SER A 2 8.27 13.82 -5.37
C SER A 2 7.36 12.59 -5.24
N ASP A 3 6.54 12.25 -6.25
CA ASP A 3 5.59 11.12 -6.16
C ASP A 3 6.24 9.74 -5.95
N LYS A 4 7.38 9.49 -6.61
CA LYS A 4 8.10 8.22 -6.43
C LYS A 4 8.76 8.12 -5.06
N MET A 5 9.18 9.26 -4.51
CA MET A 5 9.83 9.32 -3.20
C MET A 5 8.79 9.16 -2.09
N GLU A 6 7.63 9.80 -2.24
CA GLU A 6 6.51 9.72 -1.32
C GLU A 6 5.92 8.30 -1.25
N ASN A 7 5.66 7.66 -2.39
CA ASN A 7 5.21 6.26 -2.41
C ASN A 7 6.21 5.32 -1.72
N LYS A 8 7.52 5.51 -1.97
CA LYS A 8 8.56 4.72 -1.31
C LYS A 8 8.63 4.99 0.19
N ALA A 9 8.41 6.23 0.61
CA ALA A 9 8.40 6.62 2.01
C ALA A 9 7.20 6.02 2.75
N GLU A 10 6.01 6.04 2.16
CA GLU A 10 4.83 5.37 2.71
C GLU A 10 5.02 3.86 2.80
N GLU A 11 5.59 3.23 1.77
CA GLU A 11 5.89 1.79 1.81
C GLU A 11 6.89 1.43 2.92
N LEU A 12 7.94 2.26 3.09
CA LEU A 12 8.90 2.14 4.19
C LEU A 12 8.24 2.31 5.55
N LYS A 13 7.34 3.30 5.68
CA LYS A 13 6.61 3.59 6.91
C LYS A 13 5.68 2.45 7.28
N GLY A 14 4.98 1.85 6.32
CA GLY A 14 4.12 0.68 6.51
C GLY A 14 4.91 -0.54 6.97
N ARG A 15 6.06 -0.83 6.32
CA ARG A 15 6.96 -1.92 6.76
C ARG A 15 7.56 -1.66 8.15
N ALA A 16 7.88 -0.41 8.46
CA ALA A 16 8.37 -0.02 9.77
C ALA A 16 7.29 -0.22 10.84
N LYS A 17 6.03 0.19 10.59
CA LYS A 17 4.89 -0.09 11.48
C LYS A 17 4.69 -1.59 11.70
N GLU A 18 4.78 -2.40 10.64
CA GLU A 18 4.66 -3.86 10.76
C GLU A 18 5.78 -4.45 11.61
N THR A 19 7.02 -4.03 11.37
CA THR A 19 8.21 -4.53 12.10
C THR A 19 8.20 -4.12 13.56
N VAL A 20 7.87 -2.85 13.83
CA VAL A 20 7.77 -2.31 15.19
C VAL A 20 6.58 -2.94 15.91
N GLY A 21 5.44 -3.10 15.25
CA GLY A 21 4.27 -3.81 15.77
C GLY A 21 4.62 -5.23 16.21
N LYS A 22 5.29 -6.01 15.35
CA LYS A 22 5.82 -7.34 15.70
C LYS A 22 6.80 -7.33 16.85
N ALA A 23 7.73 -6.39 16.86
CA ALA A 23 8.78 -6.32 17.88
C ALA A 23 8.26 -5.87 19.25
N THR A 24 7.12 -5.18 19.29
CA THR A 24 6.50 -4.64 20.51
C THR A 24 5.23 -5.37 20.92
N ASP A 25 4.88 -6.49 20.26
CA ASP A 25 3.61 -7.21 20.43
C ASP A 25 2.37 -6.27 20.30
N ASN A 26 2.49 -5.26 19.43
CA ASN A 26 1.42 -4.30 19.20
C ASN A 26 0.64 -4.68 17.93
N GLU A 27 -0.39 -5.51 18.12
CA GLU A 27 -1.27 -6.02 17.06
C GLU A 27 -1.89 -4.90 16.21
N GLN A 28 -2.13 -3.71 16.78
CA GLN A 28 -2.71 -2.59 16.04
C GLN A 28 -1.75 -2.09 14.94
N TRP A 29 -0.46 -1.99 15.26
CA TRP A 29 0.56 -1.49 14.32
C TRP A 29 0.86 -2.50 13.22
N GLU A 30 0.86 -3.80 13.55
CA GLU A 30 0.95 -4.87 12.56
C GLU A 30 -0.26 -4.87 11.62
N ALA A 31 -1.47 -4.76 12.19
CA ALA A 31 -2.71 -4.74 11.42
C ALA A 31 -2.80 -3.51 10.49
N GLU A 32 -2.43 -2.32 10.97
CA GLU A 32 -2.35 -1.11 10.13
C GLU A 32 -1.38 -1.28 8.96
N GLY A 33 -0.17 -1.79 9.22
CA GLY A 33 0.84 -2.01 8.17
C GLY A 33 0.36 -2.97 7.08
N LYS A 34 -0.22 -4.12 7.48
CA LYS A 34 -0.80 -5.09 6.54
C LYS A 34 -2.02 -4.55 5.80
N ALA A 35 -2.88 -3.80 6.48
CA ALA A 35 -4.08 -3.21 5.88
C ALA A 35 -3.72 -2.12 4.84
N GLU A 36 -2.72 -1.27 5.13
CA GLU A 36 -2.21 -0.28 4.17
C GLU A 36 -1.62 -0.96 2.92
N GLN A 37 -0.81 -2.02 3.09
CA GLN A 37 -0.28 -2.79 1.96
C GLN A 37 -1.39 -3.43 1.12
N GLY A 38 -2.37 -4.07 1.77
CA GLY A 38 -3.50 -4.70 1.09
C GLY A 38 -4.35 -3.70 0.31
N LYS A 39 -4.65 -2.53 0.90
CA LYS A 39 -5.38 -1.46 0.22
C LYS A 39 -4.63 -0.89 -0.98
N SER A 40 -3.32 -0.73 -0.88
CA SER A 40 -2.51 -0.18 -1.96
C SER A 40 -2.46 -1.15 -3.16
N ASN A 41 -2.24 -2.44 -2.91
CA ASN A 41 -2.30 -3.47 -3.94
C ASN A 41 -3.68 -3.55 -4.60
N LEU A 42 -4.75 -3.48 -3.79
CA LEU A 42 -6.12 -3.49 -4.30
C LEU A 42 -6.41 -2.26 -5.17
N LYS A 43 -5.98 -1.07 -4.75
CA LYS A 43 -6.10 0.16 -5.55
C LYS A 43 -5.37 0.03 -6.89
N GLN A 44 -4.12 -0.42 -6.88
CA GLN A 44 -3.35 -0.58 -8.12
C GLN A 44 -3.98 -1.62 -9.06
N ALA A 45 -4.47 -2.74 -8.51
CA ALA A 45 -5.17 -3.75 -9.31
C ALA A 45 -6.48 -3.20 -9.89
N ALA A 46 -7.27 -2.49 -9.08
CA ALA A 46 -8.52 -1.87 -9.52
C ALA A 46 -8.28 -0.79 -10.58
N GLU A 47 -7.25 0.05 -10.41
CA GLU A 47 -6.86 1.05 -11.42
C GLU A 47 -6.43 0.39 -12.72
N LYS A 48 -5.59 -0.65 -12.69
CA LYS A 48 -5.22 -1.39 -13.91
C LYS A 48 -6.42 -1.99 -14.63
N VAL A 49 -7.38 -2.57 -13.90
CA VAL A 49 -8.62 -3.10 -14.48
C VAL A 49 -9.44 -1.98 -15.11
N LYS A 50 -9.59 -0.86 -14.39
CA LYS A 50 -10.37 0.29 -14.86
C LYS A 50 -9.75 0.94 -16.09
N ASP A 51 -8.42 1.02 -16.15
CA ASP A 51 -7.65 1.54 -17.27
C ASP A 51 -7.76 0.63 -18.50
N ALA A 52 -7.63 -0.70 -18.33
CA ALA A 52 -7.84 -1.68 -19.39
C ALA A 52 -9.27 -1.63 -19.96
N VAL A 53 -10.29 -1.50 -19.11
CA VAL A 53 -11.69 -1.36 -19.54
C VAL A 53 -11.92 -0.04 -20.28
N LYS A 54 -11.28 1.05 -19.86
CA LYS A 54 -11.33 2.33 -20.59
C LYS A 54 -10.66 2.23 -21.95
N GLY A 55 -9.48 1.63 -22.05
CA GLY A 55 -8.74 1.50 -23.31
C GLY A 55 -9.39 0.58 -24.34
N VAL A 56 -10.27 -0.36 -23.92
CA VAL A 56 -11.05 -1.22 -24.82
C VAL A 56 -12.32 -0.52 -25.33
N LYS A 57 -12.74 0.57 -24.69
CA LYS A 57 -13.97 1.31 -25.02
C LYS A 57 -13.73 2.56 -25.86
N ASP A 58 -12.48 2.85 -26.21
CA ASP A 58 -12.08 3.94 -27.13
C ASP A 58 -11.95 3.42 -28.57
#